data_AF-A0A1S8CWD3-F1
#
_entry.id   AF-A0A1S8CWD3-F1
#
_cell.length_a   1.000
_cell.length_b   1.000
_cell.length_c   1.000
_cell.angle_alpha   90.00
_cell.angle_beta   90.00
_cell.angle_gamma   90.00
#
_symmetry.space_group_name_H-M   'P 1'
#
loop_
_entity.id
_entity.type
_entity.pdbx_description
1 polymer ?
#
loop_
_entity_poly.entity_id
_entity_poly.type
_entity_poly.pdbx_seq_one_letter_code
_entity_poly.pdbx_strand_id
1 'polypeptide(L)'
;MLLIGMIFFIIVSGNNIFGILDNVGLKFLGEISYSIYLSHGLVLFLVFTQFSLLSLKDLNIYYYICLLPMIFTLVYIFSIATYTYIEKPFLYKSK
;
A
#
# COMPACT_ATOMS: atom_id res chain seq x y z
N MET A 1 -16.90 -4.48 -13.03
CA MET A 1 -15.99 -4.52 -14.20
C MET A 1 -16.24 -3.36 -15.16
N LEU A 2 -17.49 -3.08 -15.57
CA LEU A 2 -17.79 -1.97 -16.50
C LEU A 2 -17.26 -0.59 -16.04
N LEU A 3 -17.50 -0.20 -14.78
CA LEU A 3 -17.04 1.09 -14.27
C LEU A 3 -15.51 1.22 -14.29
N ILE A 4 -14.80 0.17 -13.88
CA ILE A 4 -13.33 0.11 -13.91
C ILE A 4 -12.83 0.19 -15.35
N GLY A 5 -13.48 -0.51 -16.28
CA GLY A 5 -13.17 -0.45 -17.70
C GLY A 5 -13.33 0.95 -18.29
N MET A 6 -14.39 1.68 -17.91
CA MET A 6 -14.58 3.07 -18.34
C MET A 6 -13.47 3.98 -17.82
N ILE A 7 -13.15 3.89 -16.53
CA ILE A 7 -12.06 4.68 -15.93
C ILE A 7 -10.72 4.35 -16.61
N PHE A 8 -10.44 3.08 -16.83
CA PHE A 8 -9.24 2.64 -17.55
C PHE A 8 -9.18 3.19 -18.97
N PHE A 9 -10.29 3.16 -19.72
CA PHE A 9 -10.36 3.71 -21.08
C PHE A 9 -10.02 5.20 -21.11
N ILE A 10 -10.57 5.98 -20.16
CA ILE A 10 -10.27 7.41 -20.01
C ILE A 10 -8.77 7.63 -19.76
N ILE A 11 -8.16 6.85 -18.87
CA ILE A 11 -6.74 6.97 -18.54
C ILE A 11 -5.86 6.61 -19.74
N VAL A 12 -6.14 5.49 -20.42
CA VAL A 12 -5.35 5.01 -21.57
C VAL A 12 -5.49 5.94 -22.79
N SER A 13 -6.61 6.66 -22.92
CA SER A 13 -6.76 7.70 -23.95
C SER A 13 -5.88 8.95 -23.74
N GLY A 14 -5.00 8.94 -22.72
CA GLY A 14 -4.04 10.02 -22.45
C GLY A 14 -4.55 11.07 -21.45
N ASN A 15 -5.65 10.81 -20.75
CA ASN A 15 -6.15 11.72 -19.72
C ASN A 15 -5.34 11.55 -18.42
N ASN A 16 -4.73 12.64 -17.95
CA ASN A 16 -3.96 12.66 -16.71
C ASN A 16 -4.77 13.06 -15.46
N ILE A 17 -6.11 13.17 -15.57
CA ILE A 17 -7.06 13.54 -14.51
C ILE A 17 -6.56 14.76 -13.73
N PHE A 18 -6.57 15.93 -14.38
CA PHE A 18 -6.09 17.19 -13.80
C PHE A 18 -4.62 17.15 -13.33
N GLY A 19 -3.79 16.30 -13.96
CA GLY A 19 -2.38 16.12 -13.59
C GLY A 19 -2.14 15.30 -12.32
N ILE A 20 -3.17 14.73 -11.70
CA ILE A 20 -3.05 13.87 -10.50
C ILE A 20 -2.22 12.63 -10.85
N LEU A 21 -2.46 12.03 -12.01
CA LEU A 21 -1.72 10.84 -12.45
C LEU A 21 -0.25 11.14 -12.77
N ASP A 22 0.09 12.42 -12.95
CA ASP A 22 1.46 12.87 -13.20
C ASP A 22 2.27 13.12 -11.93
N ASN A 23 1.61 13.12 -10.76
CA ASN A 23 2.26 13.35 -9.48
C ASN A 23 3.30 12.25 -9.18
N VAL A 24 4.53 12.67 -8.90
CA VAL A 24 5.66 11.77 -8.62
C VAL A 24 5.39 10.86 -7.42
N GLY A 25 4.73 11.37 -6.38
CA GLY A 25 4.35 10.60 -5.21
C GLY A 25 3.32 9.52 -5.52
N LEU A 26 2.33 9.81 -6.37
CA LEU A 26 1.34 8.82 -6.80
C LEU A 26 1.94 7.76 -7.73
N LYS A 27 2.86 8.16 -8.62
CA LYS A 27 3.65 7.22 -9.43
C LYS A 27 4.48 6.28 -8.54
N PHE A 28 5.20 6.84 -7.56
CA PHE A 28 5.97 6.05 -6.60
C PHE A 28 5.09 5.11 -5.76
N LEU A 29 3.93 5.58 -5.28
CA LEU A 29 2.97 4.75 -4.56
C LEU A 29 2.46 3.59 -5.43
N GLY A 30 2.26 3.83 -6.73
CA GLY A 30 1.94 2.81 -7.71
C GLY A 30 3.06 1.78 -7.89
N GLU A 31 4.32 2.22 -7.96
CA GLU A 31 5.48 1.32 -8.07
C GLU A 31 5.58 0.35 -6.87
N ILE A 32 5.38 0.85 -5.65
CA ILE A 32 5.47 0.03 -4.44
C ILE A 32 4.16 -0.69 -4.08
N SER A 33 3.12 -0.56 -4.91
CA SER A 33 1.79 -1.14 -4.63
C SER A 33 1.84 -2.66 -4.46
N TYR A 34 2.75 -3.33 -5.19
CA TYR A 34 3.00 -4.76 -5.05
C TYR A 34 3.58 -5.11 -3.67
N SER A 35 4.60 -4.37 -3.21
CA SER A 35 5.20 -4.54 -1.88
C SER A 35 4.19 -4.32 -0.76
N ILE A 36 3.30 -3.33 -0.91
CA ILE A 36 2.20 -3.07 0.03
C ILE A 36 1.25 -4.26 0.07
N TYR A 37 0.83 -4.77 -1.08
CA TYR A 37 -0.05 -5.93 -1.17
C TYR A 37 0.56 -7.15 -0.47
N LEU A 38 1.85 -7.41 -0.61
CA LEU A 38 2.50 -8.57 0.00
C LEU A 38 2.72 -8.38 1.51
N SER A 39 3.08 -7.17 1.95
CA SER A 39 3.47 -6.93 3.33
C SER A 39 2.35 -6.59 4.30
N HIS A 40 1.24 -5.98 3.84
CA HIS A 40 0.19 -5.50 4.73
C HIS A 40 -0.39 -6.62 5.61
N GLY A 41 -0.63 -7.81 5.04
CA GLY A 41 -1.16 -8.96 5.77
C GLY A 41 -0.20 -9.47 6.84
N LEU A 42 1.11 -9.49 6.54
CA LEU A 42 2.15 -9.87 7.49
C LEU A 42 2.21 -8.90 8.67
N VAL A 43 2.18 -7.59 8.38
CA VAL A 43 2.19 -6.55 9.43
C VAL A 43 0.97 -6.66 10.33
N LEU A 44 -0.23 -6.80 9.75
CA LEU A 44 -1.47 -6.98 10.51
C LEU A 44 -1.41 -8.24 11.39
N PHE A 45 -0.93 -9.35 10.85
CA PHE A 45 -0.75 -10.59 11.59
C PHE A 45 0.20 -10.42 12.78
N LEU A 46 1.35 -9.77 12.57
CA LEU A 46 2.32 -9.53 13.64
C LEU A 46 1.73 -8.64 14.75
N VAL A 47 1.07 -7.54 14.37
CA VAL A 47 0.50 -6.56 15.30
C VAL A 47 -0.61 -7.16 16.15
N PHE A 48 -1.57 -7.85 15.53
CA PHE A 48 -2.77 -8.32 16.22
C PHE A 48 -2.67 -9.75 16.78
N THR A 49 -1.80 -10.60 16.21
CA THR A 49 -1.72 -12.02 16.60
C THR A 49 -0.41 -12.34 17.30
N GLN A 50 0.74 -12.15 16.63
CA GLN A 50 2.03 -12.64 17.14
C GLN A 50 2.50 -11.90 18.40
N PHE A 51 2.52 -10.57 18.34
CA PHE A 51 3.00 -9.77 19.47
C PHE A 51 1.88 -9.46 20.47
N SER A 52 0.63 -9.78 20.14
CA SER A 52 -0.56 -9.45 20.94
C SER A 52 -0.52 -8.00 21.48
N LEU A 53 0.08 -7.07 20.72
CA LEU A 53 0.24 -5.67 21.14
C LEU A 53 -1.13 -5.03 21.36
N LEU A 54 -2.15 -5.54 20.68
CA LEU A 54 -3.51 -5.06 20.69
C LEU A 54 -4.47 -6.26 20.75
N SER A 55 -5.03 -6.53 21.91
CA SER A 55 -6.02 -7.59 22.09
C SER A 55 -7.35 -7.22 21.43
N LEU A 56 -7.68 -7.88 20.31
CA LEU A 56 -8.92 -7.62 19.54
C LEU A 56 -10.22 -7.76 20.35
N LYS A 57 -10.20 -8.49 21.47
CA LYS A 57 -11.39 -8.80 22.27
C LYS A 57 -12.03 -7.59 22.96
N ASP A 58 -11.23 -6.59 23.33
CA ASP A 58 -11.67 -5.43 24.13
C ASP A 58 -11.52 -4.10 23.37
N LEU A 59 -11.19 -4.16 22.07
CA LEU A 59 -10.95 -2.95 21.27
C LEU A 59 -12.26 -2.30 20.85
N ASN A 60 -12.47 -1.07 21.35
CA ASN A 60 -13.52 -0.19 20.87
C ASN A 60 -13.27 0.19 19.40
N ILE A 61 -14.33 0.23 18.58
CA ILE A 61 -14.29 0.59 17.17
C ILE A 61 -13.61 1.95 16.92
N TYR A 62 -13.81 2.92 17.81
CA TYR A 62 -13.18 4.24 17.69
C TYR A 62 -11.67 4.18 17.89
N TYR A 63 -11.22 3.33 18.83
CA TYR A 63 -9.81 3.11 19.07
C TYR A 63 -9.16 2.41 17.87
N TYR A 64 -9.85 1.42 17.29
CA TYR A 64 -9.41 0.75 16.07
C TYR A 64 -9.25 1.72 14.88
N ILE A 65 -10.23 2.59 14.65
CA ILE A 65 -10.17 3.60 13.57
C ILE A 65 -9.01 4.58 13.79
N CYS A 66 -8.77 5.00 15.04
CA CYS A 66 -7.65 5.88 15.37
C CYS A 66 -6.29 5.21 15.14
N LEU A 67 -6.24 3.88 15.30
CA LEU A 67 -5.02 3.09 15.17
C LEU A 67 -4.69 2.69 13.72
N LEU A 68 -5.70 2.60 12.84
CA LEU A 68 -5.53 2.29 11.42
C LEU A 68 -4.48 3.17 10.70
N PRO A 69 -4.48 4.51 10.82
CA PRO A 69 -3.44 5.35 10.23
C PRO A 69 -2.02 4.98 10.67
N MET A 70 -1.86 4.59 11.93
CA MET A 70 -0.56 4.19 12.48
C MET A 70 -0.09 2.85 11.89
N ILE A 71 -1.00 1.87 11.78
CA ILE A 71 -0.72 0.61 11.08
C ILE A 71 -0.38 0.86 9.61
N PHE A 72 -1.17 1.67 8.90
CA PHE A 72 -0.89 1.97 7.49
C PHE A 72 0.46 2.64 7.28
N THR A 73 0.85 3.53 8.19
CA THR A 73 2.18 4.15 8.16
C THR A 73 3.27 3.10 8.34
N LEU A 74 3.07 2.14 9.25
CA LEU A 74 4.01 1.06 9.49
C LEU A 74 4.12 0.11 8.28
N VAL A 75 2.99 -0.26 7.67
CA VAL A 75 2.94 -1.03 6.41
C VAL A 75 3.68 -0.28 5.32
N TYR A 76 3.44 1.02 5.17
CA TYR A 76 4.05 1.85 4.14
C TYR A 76 5.59 1.92 4.30
N ILE A 77 6.08 2.16 5.52
CA ILE A 77 7.53 2.18 5.81
C ILE A 77 8.16 0.81 5.49
N PHE A 78 7.51 -0.28 5.93
CA PHE A 78 7.99 -1.63 5.67
C PHE A 78 7.98 -1.98 4.17
N SER A 79 6.95 -1.54 3.45
CA SER A 79 6.83 -1.69 1.99
C SER A 79 7.92 -0.94 1.25
N ILE A 80 8.24 0.30 1.67
CA ILE A 80 9.35 1.05 1.08
C ILE A 80 10.67 0.30 1.32
N ALA A 81 10.92 -0.17 2.53
CA ALA A 81 12.16 -0.88 2.85
C ALA A 81 12.31 -2.16 2.02
N THR A 82 11.26 -2.97 1.93
CA THR A 82 11.27 -4.20 1.11
C THR A 82 11.41 -3.87 -0.38
N TYR A 83 10.71 -2.86 -0.88
CA TYR A 83 10.87 -2.40 -2.26
C TYR A 83 12.29 -1.95 -2.55
N THR A 84 12.88 -1.08 -1.74
CA THR A 84 14.19 -0.47 -2.04
C THR A 84 15.35 -1.43 -1.89
N TYR A 85 15.33 -2.31 -0.89
CA TYR A 85 16.44 -3.22 -0.60
C TYR A 85 16.32 -4.59 -1.27
N ILE A 86 15.11 -5.03 -1.60
CA ILE A 86 14.87 -6.36 -2.17
C ILE A 86 14.33 -6.25 -3.59
N GLU A 87 13.18 -5.61 -3.81
CA GLU A 87 12.54 -5.67 -5.14
C GLU A 87 13.30 -4.87 -6.19
N LYS A 88 13.63 -3.62 -5.88
CA LYS A 88 14.31 -2.67 -6.76
C LYS A 88 15.62 -3.23 -7.32
N PRO A 89 16.60 -3.72 -6.53
CA PRO A 89 17.84 -4.25 -7.08
C PRO A 89 17.62 -5.45 -8.01
N PHE A 90 16.63 -6.30 -7.74
CA PHE A 90 16.36 -7.49 -8.58
C PHE A 90 15.61 -7.13 -9.86
N LEU A 91 14.73 -6.12 -9.83
CA LEU A 91 14.04 -5.61 -11.01
C LEU A 91 15.01 -4.96 -12.00
N TYR A 92 15.97 -4.15 -11.52
CA TYR A 92 16.96 -3.50 -12.39
C TYR A 92 18.04 -4.46 -12.89
N LYS A 93 18.33 -5.54 -12.18
CA LYS A 93 19.33 -6.55 -12.59
C LYS A 93 18.80 -7.53 -13.65
N SER A 94 17.52 -7.45 -14.00
CA SER A 94 16.87 -8.28 -15.02
C SER A 94 16.92 -7.69 -16.45
N LYS A 95 17.64 -6.59 -16.67
CA LYS A 95 17.98 -6.06 -18.00
C LYS A 95 19.41 -6.40 -18.36
#